data_AF-A0A117MMP7-F1
#
_entry.id   AF-A0A117MMP7-F1
#
_cell.length_a   1.000
_cell.length_b   1.000
_cell.length_c   1.000
_cell.angle_alpha   90.00
_cell.angle_beta   90.00
_cell.angle_gamma   90.00
#
_symmetry.space_group_name_H-M   'P 1'
#
loop_
_entity.id
_entity.type
_entity.pdbx_description
1 polymer ?
#
loop_
_entity_poly.entity_id
_entity_poly.type
_entity_poly.pdbx_seq_one_letter_code
_entity_poly.pdbx_strand_id
1 'polypeptide(L)'
;MSAFNVVVVPEAEICPRCGSEITREVQFKYGDRRAYRYAIGDALRWGGNDLGVPARLVRVQGYPEVCPVCGFDPGTVYDVVIRDNVIASVALGTSTLCAAEDFVVVER
;
A
#
# COMPACT_ATOMS: atom_id res chain seq x y z
N MET A 1 18.03 6.85 1.07
CA MET A 1 16.95 6.56 0.11
C MET A 1 16.12 5.44 0.69
N SER A 2 14.89 5.72 1.13
CA SER A 2 13.99 4.67 1.65
C SER A 2 13.31 4.01 0.45
N ALA A 3 13.51 2.71 0.27
CA ALA A 3 12.77 1.95 -0.73
C ALA A 3 11.37 1.62 -0.17
N PHE A 4 10.37 1.73 -1.03
CA PHE A 4 8.97 1.36 -0.76
C PHE A 4 8.56 0.25 -1.72
N ASN A 5 7.50 -0.47 -1.41
CA ASN A 5 6.84 -1.37 -2.34
C ASN A 5 5.56 -0.71 -2.86
N VAL A 6 5.03 -1.19 -3.98
CA VAL A 6 3.82 -0.66 -4.60
C VAL A 6 2.80 -1.77 -4.73
N VAL A 7 1.54 -1.49 -4.39
CA VAL A 7 0.40 -2.34 -4.71
C VAL A 7 -0.53 -1.63 -5.68
N VAL A 8 -0.99 -2.35 -6.69
CA VAL A 8 -1.97 -1.87 -7.67
C VAL A 8 -3.38 -2.11 -7.11
N VAL A 9 -4.18 -1.05 -7.02
CA VAL A 9 -5.61 -1.15 -6.69
C VAL A 9 -6.33 -1.64 -7.95
N PRO A 10 -7.05 -2.77 -7.89
CA PRO A 10 -7.64 -3.38 -9.08
C PRO A 10 -8.84 -2.60 -9.63
N GLU A 11 -9.54 -1.86 -8.76
CA GLU A 11 -10.68 -1.05 -9.16
C GLU A 11 -10.20 0.26 -9.78
N ALA A 12 -10.79 0.61 -10.91
CA ALA A 12 -10.51 1.88 -11.57
C ALA A 12 -11.11 3.03 -10.76
N GLU A 13 -10.30 4.06 -10.51
CA GLU A 13 -10.69 5.26 -9.77
C GLU A 13 -10.88 6.42 -10.76
N ILE A 14 -11.92 7.23 -10.55
CA ILE A 14 -12.09 8.48 -11.31
C ILE A 14 -11.31 9.59 -10.60
N CYS A 15 -10.35 10.18 -11.29
CA CYS A 15 -9.61 11.31 -10.75
C CYS A 15 -10.57 12.50 -10.51
N PRO A 16 -10.69 13.02 -9.27
CA PRO A 16 -11.64 14.09 -8.96
C PRO A 16 -11.26 15.43 -9.62
N ARG A 17 -10.02 15.57 -10.09
CA ARG A 17 -9.54 16.81 -10.75
C ARG A 17 -9.75 16.81 -12.26
N CYS A 18 -9.42 15.73 -12.96
CA CYS A 18 -9.45 15.68 -14.42
C CYS A 18 -10.54 14.76 -15.00
N GLY A 19 -11.25 14.00 -14.17
CA GLY A 19 -12.31 13.08 -14.58
C GLY A 19 -11.81 11.83 -15.33
N SER A 20 -10.50 11.65 -15.45
CA SER A 20 -9.93 10.47 -16.09
C SER A 20 -10.07 9.24 -15.20
N GLU A 21 -10.41 8.11 -15.82
CA GLU A 21 -10.33 6.79 -15.19
C GLU A 21 -8.86 6.38 -15.09
N ILE A 22 -8.42 6.03 -13.89
CA ILE A 22 -7.03 5.68 -13.58
C ILE A 22 -6.94 4.40 -12.77
N THR A 23 -5.86 3.66 -12.96
CA THR A 23 -5.46 2.59 -12.04
C THR A 23 -4.60 3.19 -10.94
N ARG A 24 -5.04 3.06 -9.68
CA ARG A 24 -4.32 3.64 -8.54
C ARG A 24 -3.17 2.73 -8.12
N GLU A 25 -1.99 3.31 -7.99
CA GLU A 25 -0.84 2.68 -7.35
C GLU A 25 -0.68 3.23 -5.93
N VAL A 26 -0.45 2.35 -4.96
CA VAL A 26 -0.29 2.71 -3.55
C VAL A 26 1.07 2.23 -3.05
N GLN A 27 1.89 3.17 -2.60
CA GLN A 27 3.18 2.88 -1.98
C GLN A 27 2.99 2.47 -0.52
N PHE A 28 3.65 1.41 -0.08
CA PHE A 28 3.64 0.97 1.31
C PHE A 28 5.02 0.46 1.74
N LYS A 29 5.24 0.38 3.06
CA LYS A 29 6.50 -0.11 3.64
C LYS A 29 6.24 -1.27 4.58
N TYR A 30 6.43 -2.49 4.08
CA TYR A 30 6.42 -3.73 4.87
C TYR A 30 6.98 -4.88 4.01
N GLY A 31 7.65 -5.85 4.62
CA GLY A 31 8.37 -6.91 3.91
C GLY A 31 9.67 -6.41 3.26
N ASP A 32 10.19 -7.13 2.26
CA ASP A 32 11.43 -6.78 1.54
C ASP A 32 11.23 -5.50 0.70
N ARG A 33 11.90 -4.41 1.10
CA ARG A 33 11.78 -3.10 0.46
C ARG A 33 12.77 -2.95 -0.71
N ARG A 34 12.40 -3.47 -1.88
CA ARG A 34 13.18 -3.36 -3.14
C ARG A 34 12.39 -2.80 -4.32
N ALA A 35 11.36 -2.00 -4.07
CA ALA A 35 10.49 -1.46 -5.11
C ALA A 35 9.77 -2.55 -5.91
N TYR A 36 9.31 -3.60 -5.22
CA TYR A 36 8.45 -4.59 -5.85
C TYR A 36 7.08 -3.99 -6.14
N ARG A 37 6.51 -4.38 -7.28
CA ARG A 37 5.11 -4.17 -7.62
C ARG A 37 4.33 -5.43 -7.30
N TYR A 38 3.22 -5.27 -6.61
CA TYR A 38 2.31 -6.32 -6.20
C TYR A 38 0.88 -6.04 -6.67
N ALA A 39 0.08 -7.08 -6.78
CA ALA A 39 -1.37 -7.06 -6.89
C ALA A 39 -2.01 -7.64 -5.63
N ILE A 40 -3.32 -7.42 -5.47
CA ILE A 40 -4.11 -8.13 -4.46
C ILE A 40 -4.06 -9.63 -4.77
N GLY A 41 -3.76 -10.44 -3.77
CA GLY A 41 -3.52 -11.88 -3.88
C GLY A 41 -2.04 -12.27 -3.99
N ASP A 42 -1.13 -11.32 -4.19
CA ASP A 42 0.30 -11.63 -4.22
C ASP A 42 0.87 -11.86 -2.82
N ALA A 43 1.84 -12.78 -2.73
CA ALA A 43 2.61 -13.00 -1.52
C ALA A 43 3.78 -12.01 -1.41
N LEU A 44 3.99 -11.45 -0.22
CA LEU A 44 5.13 -10.59 0.05
C LEU A 44 6.43 -11.38 0.05
N ARG A 45 7.47 -10.72 -0.43
CA ARG A 45 8.86 -11.22 -0.38
C ARG A 45 9.53 -10.80 0.91
N TRP A 46 10.48 -11.63 1.34
CA TRP A 46 11.33 -11.45 2.52
C TRP A 46 12.77 -11.87 2.19
N GLY A 47 13.74 -11.45 3.01
CA GLY A 47 15.13 -11.92 2.94
C GLY A 47 16.10 -10.93 2.29
N GLY A 48 15.81 -9.62 2.36
CA GLY A 48 16.69 -8.60 1.78
C GLY A 48 16.79 -7.34 2.63
N ASN A 49 15.81 -6.45 2.46
CA ASN A 49 15.72 -5.15 3.14
C ASN A 49 14.39 -5.07 3.89
N ASP A 50 14.19 -6.03 4.78
CA ASP A 50 12.90 -6.29 5.40
C ASP A 50 12.53 -5.19 6.40
N LEU A 51 11.28 -4.76 6.35
CA LEU A 51 10.66 -3.91 7.37
C LEU A 51 9.49 -4.65 8.01
N GLY A 52 9.50 -4.73 9.34
CA GLY A 52 8.55 -5.55 10.10
C GLY A 52 9.00 -7.01 10.20
N VAL A 53 8.09 -7.86 10.65
CA VAL A 53 8.27 -9.31 10.76
C VAL A 53 7.05 -10.01 10.18
N PRO A 54 7.18 -11.21 9.58
CA PRO A 54 6.03 -11.99 9.14
C PRO A 54 5.04 -12.20 10.28
N ALA A 55 3.77 -11.96 10.01
CA ALA A 55 2.69 -12.09 10.98
C ALA A 55 1.39 -12.51 10.26
N ARG A 56 0.48 -13.11 11.01
CA ARG A 56 -0.80 -13.58 10.47
C ARG A 56 -1.68 -12.46 9.92
N LEU A 57 -1.76 -11.31 10.57
CA LEU A 57 -2.53 -10.17 10.10
C LEU A 57 -1.81 -8.86 10.38
N VAL A 58 -1.54 -8.10 9.33
CA VAL A 58 -0.88 -6.80 9.39
C VAL A 58 -1.68 -5.79 8.59
N ARG A 59 -1.80 -4.59 9.15
CA ARG A 59 -2.35 -3.44 8.46
C ARG A 59 -1.23 -2.42 8.25
N VAL A 60 -1.02 -2.04 7.00
CA VAL A 60 0.05 -1.14 6.59
C VAL A 60 -0.58 0.11 6.00
N GLN A 61 -0.08 1.28 6.42
CA GLN A 61 -0.49 2.54 5.83
C GLN A 61 0.17 2.71 4.46
N GLY A 62 -0.67 2.96 3.46
CA GLY A 62 -0.28 3.18 2.09
C GLY A 62 -0.49 4.64 1.67
N TYR A 63 0.37 5.13 0.80
CA TYR A 63 0.30 6.46 0.20
C TYR A 63 0.05 6.34 -1.30
N PRO A 64 -1.01 6.97 -1.84
CA PRO A 64 -1.30 6.91 -3.26
C PRO A 64 -0.25 7.67 -4.07
N GLU A 65 0.08 7.13 -5.24
CA GLU A 65 0.79 7.90 -6.26
C GLU A 65 -0.09 9.02 -6.82
N VAL A 66 0.55 10.08 -7.33
CA VAL A 66 -0.16 11.16 -8.02
C VAL A 66 -0.90 10.63 -9.25
N CYS A 67 -2.00 11.30 -9.63
CA CYS A 67 -2.72 10.96 -10.85
C CYS A 67 -1.77 10.96 -12.06
N PRO A 68 -1.67 9.87 -12.83
CA PRO A 68 -0.73 9.76 -13.96
C PRO A 68 -1.09 10.69 -15.12
N VAL A 69 -2.31 11.22 -15.16
CA VAL A 69 -2.80 12.11 -16.23
C VAL A 69 -2.58 13.59 -15.91
N CYS A 70 -2.93 14.04 -14.70
CA CYS A 70 -2.90 15.47 -14.34
C CYS A 70 -2.00 15.81 -13.14
N GLY A 71 -1.31 14.83 -12.56
CA GLY A 71 -0.43 15.02 -11.41
C GLY A 71 -1.15 15.42 -10.11
N PHE A 72 -2.47 15.23 -10.02
CA PHE A 72 -3.23 15.50 -8.80
C PHE A 72 -2.87 14.49 -7.71
N ASP A 73 -2.42 15.00 -6.56
CA ASP A 73 -2.26 14.24 -5.32
C ASP A 73 -3.58 14.31 -4.53
N PRO A 74 -4.26 13.18 -4.27
CA PRO A 74 -5.49 13.18 -3.49
C PRO A 74 -5.27 13.51 -2.01
N GLY A 75 -4.05 13.43 -1.47
CA GLY A 75 -3.74 13.66 -0.06
C GLY A 75 -4.43 12.67 0.90
N THR A 76 -5.04 11.60 0.36
CA THR A 76 -5.64 10.52 1.13
C THR A 76 -4.61 9.45 1.46
N VAL A 77 -4.94 8.60 2.42
CA VAL A 77 -4.14 7.41 2.77
C VAL A 77 -4.95 6.17 2.46
N TYR A 78 -4.26 5.05 2.27
CA TYR A 78 -4.85 3.76 2.03
C TYR A 78 -4.47 2.78 3.13
N ASP A 79 -5.31 1.79 3.36
CA ASP A 79 -5.04 0.64 4.19
C ASP A 79 -4.71 -0.56 3.31
N VAL A 80 -3.47 -1.03 3.41
CA VAL A 80 -3.03 -2.29 2.81
C VAL A 80 -3.10 -3.36 3.89
N VAL A 81 -4.00 -4.32 3.72
CA VAL A 81 -4.16 -5.45 4.65
C VAL A 81 -3.41 -6.64 4.09
N ILE A 82 -2.49 -7.17 4.89
CA ILE A 82 -1.73 -8.38 4.60
C ILE A 82 -2.16 -9.47 5.57
N ARG A 83 -2.58 -10.61 5.04
CA ARG A 83 -2.96 -11.80 5.81
C ARG A 83 -2.15 -12.99 5.35
N ASP A 84 -1.55 -13.70 6.30
CA ASP A 84 -0.77 -14.92 6.03
C ASP A 84 0.26 -14.72 4.90
N ASN A 85 0.99 -13.59 4.98
CA ASN A 85 1.97 -13.15 3.97
C ASN A 85 1.40 -12.76 2.60
N VAL A 86 0.08 -12.68 2.42
CA VAL A 86 -0.57 -12.31 1.15
C VAL A 86 -1.25 -10.96 1.28
N ILE A 87 -1.15 -10.11 0.25
CA ILE A 87 -1.90 -8.85 0.21
C ILE A 87 -3.37 -9.18 -0.01
N ALA A 88 -4.17 -9.03 1.03
CA ALA A 88 -5.57 -9.44 1.05
C ALA A 88 -6.50 -8.36 0.52
N SER A 89 -6.25 -7.09 0.85
CA SER A 89 -7.07 -5.98 0.38
C SER A 89 -6.34 -4.64 0.43
N VAL A 90 -6.78 -3.71 -0.42
CA VAL A 90 -6.38 -2.31 -0.39
C VAL A 90 -7.64 -1.45 -0.41
N ALA A 91 -7.80 -0.55 0.55
CA ALA A 91 -8.98 0.32 0.64
C ALA A 91 -8.59 1.72 1.12
N LEU A 92 -9.44 2.71 0.88
CA LEU A 92 -9.25 4.05 1.44
C LEU A 92 -9.16 3.96 2.97
N GLY A 93 -8.11 4.53 3.52
CA GLY A 93 -7.80 4.42 4.93
C GLY A 93 -8.75 5.25 5.77
N THR A 94 -9.49 4.60 6.66
CA THR A 94 -10.37 5.28 7.63
C THR A 94 -9.68 5.58 8.95
N SER A 95 -8.48 5.03 9.17
CA SER A 95 -7.75 5.21 10.43
C SER A 95 -6.37 5.77 10.16
N THR A 96 -6.08 6.90 10.80
CA THR A 96 -4.73 7.40 10.98
C THR A 96 -4.01 6.43 11.90
N LEU A 97 -3.08 5.61 11.38
CA LEU A 97 -2.05 5.08 12.27
C LEU A 97 -1.36 6.30 12.89
N CYS A 98 -1.11 6.28 14.20
CA CYS A 98 -0.35 7.35 14.84
C CYS A 98 0.94 7.54 14.03
N ALA A 99 1.27 8.79 13.68
CA ALA A 99 2.28 9.17 12.68
C ALA A 99 3.70 8.58 12.86
N ALA A 100 3.94 7.82 13.91
CA ALA A 100 5.19 7.13 14.20
C ALA A 100 5.30 5.73 13.56
N GLU A 101 4.20 5.10 13.11
CA GLU A 101 4.24 3.70 12.64
C GLU A 101 3.66 3.55 11.23
N ASP A 102 4.48 3.06 10.29
CA ASP A 102 4.06 2.75 8.90
C ASP A 102 3.14 1.51 8.84
N PHE A 103 3.10 0.66 9.88
CA PHE A 103 2.29 -0.56 9.96
C PHE A 103 1.97 -0.98 11.40
N VAL A 104 0.90 -1.75 11.58
CA VAL A 104 0.48 -2.37 12.84
C VAL A 104 0.25 -3.87 12.63
N VAL A 105 0.86 -4.68 13.49
CA VAL A 105 0.57 -6.12 13.58
C VAL A 105 -0.69 -6.32 14.42
N VAL A 106 -1.76 -6.81 13.79
CA VAL A 106 -3.05 -7.05 14.43
C VAL A 106 -3.09 -8.44 15.06
N GLU A 107 -2.53 -9.43 14.36
CA GLU A 107 -2.46 -10.83 14.82
C GLU A 107 -1.10 -11.41 14.41
N ARG A 108 -0.41 -12.08 15.34
CA ARG A 108 0.89 -12.71 15.08
C ARG A 108 0.72 -14.15 14.62
#